data_AF-A0A1R4IQM0-F1
#
_entry.id   AF-A0A1R4IQM0-F1
#
_cell.length_a   1.000
_cell.length_b   1.000
_cell.length_c   1.000
_cell.angle_alpha   90.00
_cell.angle_beta   90.00
_cell.angle_gamma   90.00
#
_symmetry.space_group_name_H-M   'P 1'
#
loop_
_entity.id
_entity.type
_entity.pdbx_description
1 polymer ?
#
loop_
_entity_poly.entity_id
_entity_poly.type
_entity_poly.pdbx_seq_one_letter_code
_entity_poly.pdbx_strand_id
1 'polypeptide(L)'
;MLLAYEQTGFDPDQPGRQPRLIEDLSVARIVEEGSDGVKLLLYYDVDESDEINDKKKAFVERVGSECVGKDVPHFLEILTYDANMEDTKSA
;
A
#
# COMPACT_ATOMS: atom_id res chain seq x y z
N MET A 1 -12.25 -7.66 -12.17
CA MET A 1 -12.48 -7.22 -10.77
C MET A 1 -11.14 -6.99 -10.11
N LEU A 2 -10.97 -5.89 -9.36
CA LEU A 2 -9.78 -5.60 -8.57
C LEU A 2 -10.14 -5.73 -7.09
N LEU A 3 -9.28 -6.37 -6.29
CA LEU A 3 -9.45 -6.43 -4.83
C LEU A 3 -8.36 -5.62 -4.14
N ALA A 4 -8.76 -4.80 -3.18
CA ALA A 4 -7.85 -4.03 -2.34
C ALA A 4 -7.20 -4.96 -1.30
N TYR A 5 -5.89 -4.80 -1.10
CA TYR A 5 -5.12 -5.63 -0.18
C TYR A 5 -4.67 -4.86 1.08
N GLU A 6 -4.72 -3.52 1.06
CA GLU A 6 -4.43 -2.70 2.23
C GLU A 6 -5.57 -2.72 3.26
N GLN A 7 -5.23 -2.50 4.53
CA GLN A 7 -6.19 -2.06 5.53
C GLN A 7 -6.55 -0.59 5.29
N THR A 8 -7.81 -0.22 5.56
CA THR A 8 -8.27 1.16 5.45
C THR A 8 -7.58 2.08 6.46
N GLY A 9 -7.12 3.24 5.99
CA GLY A 9 -6.56 4.29 6.82
C GLY A 9 -5.13 4.02 7.28
N PHE A 10 -4.70 4.74 8.31
CA PHE A 10 -3.37 4.63 8.90
C PHE A 10 -3.46 4.88 10.41
N ASP A 11 -2.40 4.52 11.13
CA ASP A 11 -2.28 4.84 12.55
C ASP A 11 -1.85 6.32 12.70
N PRO A 12 -2.70 7.21 13.24
CA PRO A 12 -2.37 8.62 13.41
C PRO A 12 -1.32 8.87 14.49
N ASP A 13 -1.09 7.89 15.38
CA ASP A 13 -0.13 8.00 16.48
C ASP A 13 1.30 7.61 16.03
N GLN A 14 1.47 7.14 14.79
CA GLN A 14 2.76 6.76 14.22
C GLN A 14 3.12 7.58 12.97
N PRO A 15 4.37 8.06 12.86
CA PRO A 15 4.83 8.74 11.66
C PRO A 15 4.91 7.77 10.48
N GLY A 16 4.84 8.32 9.27
CA GLY A 16 5.04 7.53 8.06
C GLY A 16 3.81 6.88 7.47
N ARG A 17 2.64 6.94 8.13
CA ARG A 17 1.39 6.33 7.64
C ARG A 17 1.64 4.91 7.09
N GLN A 18 2.34 4.10 7.89
CA GLN A 18 2.92 2.84 7.44
C GLN A 18 1.83 1.93 6.83
N PRO A 19 2.08 1.33 5.64
CA PRO A 19 1.10 0.48 5.01
C PRO A 19 0.92 -0.82 5.78
N ARG A 20 -0.32 -1.34 5.80
CA ARG A 20 -0.67 -2.61 6.44
C ARG A 20 -1.53 -3.42 5.50
N LEU A 21 -1.29 -4.73 5.45
CA LEU A 21 -2.09 -5.67 4.67
C LEU A 21 -3.25 -6.19 5.51
N ILE A 22 -4.34 -6.57 4.85
CA ILE A 22 -5.45 -7.30 5.48
C ILE A 22 -4.90 -8.64 6.00
N GLU A 23 -5.05 -8.89 7.31
CA GLU A 23 -4.31 -9.94 8.04
C GLU A 23 -4.56 -11.36 7.53
N ASP A 24 -5.77 -11.62 7.04
CA ASP A 24 -6.21 -12.91 6.53
C ASP A 24 -6.16 -13.01 5.00
N LEU A 25 -5.53 -12.05 4.32
CA LEU A 25 -5.33 -12.10 2.87
C LEU A 25 -3.86 -12.27 2.48
N SER A 26 -3.68 -12.88 1.32
CA SER A 26 -2.44 -12.89 0.54
C SER A 26 -2.79 -12.70 -0.93
N VAL A 27 -1.82 -12.37 -1.78
CA VAL A 27 -2.07 -12.33 -3.23
C VAL A 27 -2.61 -13.68 -3.72
N ALA A 28 -2.13 -14.80 -3.14
CA ALA A 28 -2.65 -16.12 -3.43
C ALA A 28 -4.16 -16.24 -3.15
N ARG A 29 -4.59 -15.83 -1.95
CA ARG A 29 -6.01 -15.89 -1.54
C ARG A 29 -6.88 -14.96 -2.40
N ILE A 30 -6.39 -13.76 -2.68
CA ILE A 30 -7.08 -12.78 -3.55
C ILE A 30 -7.30 -13.36 -4.97
N VAL A 31 -6.30 -14.05 -5.52
CA VAL A 31 -6.43 -14.72 -6.83
C VAL A 31 -7.37 -15.94 -6.75
N GLU A 32 -7.32 -16.71 -5.67
CA GLU A 32 -8.22 -17.86 -5.44
C GLU A 32 -9.70 -17.44 -5.34
N GLU A 33 -9.98 -16.22 -4.87
CA GLU A 33 -11.32 -15.60 -4.88
C GLU A 33 -11.78 -15.13 -6.27
N GLY A 34 -10.95 -15.29 -7.31
CA GLY A 34 -11.28 -14.94 -8.69
C GLY A 34 -11.03 -13.47 -9.04
N SER A 35 -10.14 -12.78 -8.32
CA SER A 35 -9.72 -11.43 -8.69
C SER A 35 -8.85 -11.42 -9.96
N ASP A 36 -9.04 -10.40 -10.81
CA ASP A 36 -8.22 -10.17 -12.01
C ASP A 36 -7.00 -9.28 -11.72
N GLY A 37 -6.86 -8.77 -10.49
CA GLY A 37 -5.80 -7.85 -10.10
C GLY A 37 -5.76 -7.57 -8.61
N VAL A 38 -4.57 -7.27 -8.10
CA VAL A 38 -4.37 -6.85 -6.71
C VAL A 38 -4.14 -5.36 -6.69
N LYS A 39 -4.93 -4.64 -5.90
CA LYS A 39 -4.73 -3.22 -5.64
C LYS A 39 -4.08 -3.01 -4.28
N LEU A 40 -3.11 -2.10 -4.23
CA LEU A 40 -2.47 -1.66 -3.00
C LEU A 40 -2.45 -0.14 -2.93
N LEU A 41 -2.94 0.44 -1.84
CA LEU A 41 -2.77 1.86 -1.53
C LEU A 41 -1.49 2.10 -0.73
N LEU A 42 -0.74 3.13 -1.11
CA LEU A 42 0.42 3.62 -0.38
C LEU A 42 0.31 5.12 -0.13
N TYR A 43 0.36 5.52 1.14
CA TYR A 43 0.63 6.91 1.49
C TYR A 43 2.12 7.19 1.34
N TYR A 44 2.47 8.15 0.49
CA TYR A 44 3.88 8.45 0.21
C TYR A 44 4.16 9.94 0.28
N ASP A 45 5.09 10.30 1.16
CA ASP A 45 5.71 11.62 1.21
C ASP A 45 7.15 11.42 0.74
N VAL A 46 7.52 12.06 -0.36
CA VAL A 46 8.86 11.92 -0.94
C VAL A 46 9.92 12.59 -0.07
N ASP A 47 9.52 13.52 0.80
CA ASP A 47 10.38 14.31 1.67
C ASP A 47 10.49 13.73 3.09
N GLU A 48 9.78 12.63 3.39
CA GLU A 48 9.98 11.86 4.62
C GLU A 48 11.36 11.19 4.67
N SER A 49 11.77 10.78 5.88
CA SER A 49 13.09 10.18 6.08
C SER A 49 13.30 8.93 5.23
N ASP A 50 14.53 8.74 4.76
CA ASP A 50 14.93 7.55 4.01
C ASP A 50 14.56 6.26 4.74
N GLU A 51 14.67 6.23 6.07
CA GLU A 51 14.28 5.07 6.88
C GLU A 51 12.79 4.71 6.73
N ILE A 52 11.90 5.71 6.73
CA ILE A 52 10.47 5.48 6.54
C ILE A 52 10.20 5.07 5.10
N ASN A 53 10.79 5.79 4.15
CA ASN A 53 10.55 5.56 2.72
C ASN A 53 11.11 4.22 2.24
N ASP A 54 12.20 3.73 2.84
CA ASP A 54 12.75 2.40 2.54
C ASP A 54 11.87 1.27 3.07
N LYS A 55 11.22 1.44 4.23
CA LYS A 55 10.20 0.48 4.71
C LYS A 55 9.04 0.38 3.74
N LYS A 56 8.58 1.52 3.20
CA LYS A 56 7.51 1.58 2.19
C LYS A 56 7.91 0.93 0.86
N LYS A 57 9.12 1.20 0.36
CA LYS A 57 9.66 0.56 -0.86
C LYS A 57 9.73 -0.96 -0.69
N ALA A 58 10.35 -1.44 0.39
CA ALA A 58 10.45 -2.86 0.69
C ALA A 58 9.07 -3.53 0.82
N PHE A 59 8.07 -2.81 1.33
CA PHE A 59 6.70 -3.30 1.39
C PHE A 59 6.09 -3.49 0.00
N VAL A 60 6.22 -2.50 -0.88
CA VAL A 60 5.76 -2.58 -2.29
C VAL A 60 6.49 -3.68 -3.06
N GLU A 61 7.80 -3.84 -2.84
CA GLU A 61 8.61 -4.90 -3.45
C GLU A 61 8.09 -6.30 -3.11
N ARG A 62 7.71 -6.54 -1.85
CA ARG A 62 7.15 -7.82 -1.39
C ARG A 62 5.83 -8.13 -2.09
N VAL A 63 4.88 -7.18 -2.08
CA VAL A 63 3.57 -7.37 -2.74
C VAL A 63 3.75 -7.53 -4.25
N GLY A 64 4.63 -6.73 -4.88
CA GLY A 64 4.96 -6.87 -6.29
C GLY A 64 5.54 -8.25 -6.62
N SER A 65 6.42 -8.78 -5.77
CA SER A 65 6.98 -10.13 -5.92
C SER A 65 5.92 -11.21 -5.78
N GLU A 66 4.96 -11.06 -4.87
CA GLU A 66 3.83 -11.97 -4.74
C GLU A 66 2.93 -11.95 -5.99
N CYS A 67 2.66 -10.76 -6.55
CA CYS A 67 1.90 -10.60 -7.79
C CYS A 67 2.59 -11.26 -8.98
N VAL A 68 3.91 -11.10 -9.13
CA VAL A 68 4.71 -11.83 -10.13
C VAL A 68 4.60 -13.34 -9.91
N GLY A 69 4.71 -13.80 -8.66
CA GLY A 69 4.59 -15.22 -8.32
C GLY A 69 3.22 -15.85 -8.61
N LYS A 70 2.18 -15.02 -8.77
CA LYS A 70 0.80 -15.44 -9.11
C LYS A 70 0.33 -15.01 -10.49
N ASP A 71 1.22 -14.45 -11.31
CA ASP A 71 0.94 -13.96 -12.66
C ASP A 71 -0.31 -13.06 -12.71
N VAL A 72 -0.40 -12.13 -11.76
CA VAL A 72 -1.55 -11.22 -11.62
C VAL A 72 -1.08 -9.76 -11.67
N PRO A 73 -1.84 -8.86 -12.34
CA PRO A 73 -1.56 -7.43 -12.33
C PRO A 73 -1.53 -6.83 -10.92
N HIS A 74 -0.53 -5.98 -10.65
CA HIS A 74 -0.41 -5.18 -9.43
C HIS A 74 -0.75 -3.71 -9.72
N PHE A 75 -1.80 -3.20 -9.09
CA PHE A 75 -2.25 -1.81 -9.18
C PHE A 75 -1.81 -1.06 -7.92
N LEU A 76 -0.74 -0.28 -8.04
CA LEU A 76 -0.25 0.57 -6.95
C LEU A 76 -0.92 1.96 -7.03
N GLU A 77 -1.74 2.29 -6.05
CA GLU A 77 -2.31 3.62 -5.86
C GLU A 77 -1.44 4.40 -4.88
N ILE A 78 -0.94 5.57 -5.28
CA ILE A 78 -0.12 6.43 -4.44
C ILE A 78 -0.94 7.64 -4.04
N LEU A 79 -1.18 7.81 -2.75
CA LEU A 79 -1.74 9.03 -2.18
C LEU A 79 -0.62 9.85 -1.55
N THR A 80 -0.32 10.99 -2.15
CA THR A 80 0.70 11.89 -1.64
C THR A 80 0.22 12.66 -0.42
N TYR A 81 1.12 12.93 0.51
CA TYR A 81 0.90 13.84 1.62
C TYR A 81 2.22 14.54 1.96
N ASP A 82 2.17 15.54 2.83
CA ASP A 82 3.33 16.17 3.43
C ASP A 82 3.20 15.99 4.95
N ALA A 83 4.19 15.36 5.59
CA ALA A 83 4.20 15.11 7.03
C ALA A 83 4.28 16.40 7.86
N ASN A 84 4.72 17.51 7.28
CA ASN A 84 4.85 18.81 7.92
C ASN A 84 3.64 19.73 7.68
N MET A 85 2.66 19.30 6.87
CA MET A 85 1.42 20.04 6.65
C MET A 85 0.25 19.35 7.36
N GLU A 86 -0.39 20.07 8.27
CA GLU A 86 -1.70 19.68 8.79
C GLU A 86 -2.77 19.90 7.72
N ASP A 87 -3.05 18.82 6.97
CA ASP A 87 -4.22 18.57 6.11
C ASP A 87 -4.31 19.36 4.78
N THR A 88 -4.33 18.61 3.66
CA THR A 88 -4.71 19.10 2.33
C THR A 88 -6.19 18.90 2.00
N LYS A 89 -7.05 18.57 2.99
CA LYS A 89 -8.51 18.65 2.84
C LYS A 89 -8.98 20.11 2.72
N SER A 90 -8.72 20.72 1.58
CA SER A 90 -9.33 21.96 1.15
C SER A 90 -9.34 22.01 -0.37
N ALA A 91 -10.38 21.42 -0.95
CA ALA A 91 -11.11 21.88 -2.15
C ALA A 91 -12.43 21.11 -2.28
#